data_AF-A0A3A0CPU8-F1
#
_entry.id   AF-A0A3A0CPU8-F1
#
_cell.length_a   1.000
_cell.length_b   1.000
_cell.length_c   1.000
_cell.angle_alpha   90.00
_cell.angle_beta   90.00
_cell.angle_gamma   90.00
#
_symmetry.space_group_name_H-M   'P 1'
#
loop_
_entity.id
_entity.type
_entity.pdbx_description
1 polymer ?
#
loop_
_entity_poly.entity_id
_entity_poly.type
_entity_poly.pdbx_seq_one_letter_code
_entity_poly.pdbx_strand_id
1 'polypeptide(L)'
;MAVCAAISLSGCGSAPLPPPEAVLAGSWVLTSQDSGQNGKVFVFDSVGTLIEIRTTMGQTTFIDRNVHKVTWVSGQSAFIETRDGLIIEGALNDADNILTGSMRTELDIIFTDDTLVTELGPATLTKQ
;
A
#
# COMPACT_ATOMS: atom_id res chain seq x y z
N MET A 1 31.22 -36.56 41.67
CA MET A 1 31.45 -35.31 40.94
C MET A 1 31.22 -35.58 39.47
N ALA A 2 30.10 -35.13 38.91
CA ALA A 2 29.81 -35.22 37.49
C ALA A 2 29.59 -33.79 36.99
N VAL A 3 30.42 -33.40 36.03
CA VAL A 3 30.53 -32.05 35.48
C VAL A 3 29.37 -31.80 34.54
N CYS A 4 28.58 -30.74 34.81
CA CYS A 4 27.61 -30.19 33.88
C CYS A 4 28.33 -29.65 32.64
N ALA A 5 28.15 -30.27 31.48
CA ALA A 5 28.41 -29.62 30.20
C ALA A 5 27.10 -28.99 29.72
N ALA A 6 26.88 -27.73 30.08
CA ALA A 6 25.86 -26.90 29.43
C ALA A 6 26.38 -26.53 28.03
N ILE A 7 25.84 -27.17 27.00
CA ILE A 7 26.09 -26.80 25.61
C ILE A 7 25.22 -25.56 25.34
N SER A 8 25.83 -24.38 25.47
CA SER A 8 25.26 -23.11 25.02
C SER A 8 25.30 -23.05 23.50
N LEU A 9 24.21 -23.48 22.83
CA LEU A 9 23.98 -23.20 21.42
C LEU A 9 23.66 -21.71 21.24
N SER A 10 24.72 -20.94 20.99
CA SER A 10 24.86 -19.97 19.91
C SER A 10 23.57 -19.39 19.29
N GLY A 11 23.39 -18.08 19.52
CA GLY A 11 23.00 -17.15 18.45
C GLY A 11 21.55 -17.17 18.00
N CYS A 12 20.61 -16.81 18.88
CA CYS A 12 19.30 -16.33 18.45
C CYS A 12 19.48 -14.91 17.89
N GLY A 13 19.99 -14.79 16.67
CA GLY A 13 19.89 -13.54 15.92
C GLY A 13 18.41 -13.29 15.69
N SER A 14 17.84 -12.29 16.37
CA SER A 14 16.47 -11.87 16.12
C SER A 14 16.31 -11.59 14.63
N ALA A 15 15.38 -12.29 13.97
CA ALA A 15 15.03 -11.96 12.60
C ALA A 15 14.74 -10.44 12.53
N PRO A 16 15.21 -9.75 11.47
CA PRO A 16 14.91 -8.33 11.33
C PRO A 16 13.40 -8.13 11.38
N LEU A 17 12.97 -7.12 12.13
CA LEU A 17 11.55 -6.76 12.19
C LEU A 17 11.09 -6.39 10.78
N PRO A 18 9.91 -6.86 10.34
CA PRO A 18 9.36 -6.44 9.06
C PRO A 18 9.14 -4.92 9.04
N PRO A 19 9.24 -4.28 7.86
CA PRO A 19 8.94 -2.85 7.75
C PRO A 19 7.46 -2.58 8.08
N PRO A 20 7.10 -1.38 8.55
CA PRO A 20 5.71 -1.02 8.83
C PRO A 20 4.77 -1.26 7.66
N GLU A 21 5.23 -1.06 6.44
CA GLU A 21 4.46 -1.22 5.20
C GLU A 21 4.03 -2.68 4.97
N ALA A 22 4.70 -3.66 5.57
CA ALA A 22 4.39 -5.08 5.38
C ALA A 22 2.95 -5.45 5.77
N VAL A 23 2.27 -4.64 6.58
CA VAL A 23 0.83 -4.79 6.88
C VAL A 23 -0.05 -4.70 5.61
N LEU A 24 0.41 -3.98 4.59
CA LEU A 24 -0.27 -3.84 3.31
C LEU A 24 -0.09 -5.07 2.41
N ALA A 25 0.77 -6.03 2.75
CA ALA A 25 1.03 -7.21 1.90
C ALA A 25 -0.25 -7.92 1.45
N GLY A 26 -0.36 -8.23 0.16
CA GLY A 26 -1.55 -8.85 -0.43
C GLY A 26 -2.34 -7.94 -1.37
N SER A 27 -3.60 -8.29 -1.64
CA SER A 27 -4.47 -7.57 -2.58
C SER A 27 -5.50 -6.72 -1.86
N TRP A 28 -5.70 -5.49 -2.31
CA TRP A 28 -6.62 -4.51 -1.73
C TRP A 28 -7.54 -3.94 -2.81
N VAL A 29 -8.85 -3.99 -2.59
CA VAL A 29 -9.84 -3.49 -3.53
C VAL A 29 -10.22 -2.07 -3.17
N LEU A 30 -10.14 -1.17 -4.15
CA LEU A 30 -10.53 0.23 -4.03
C LEU A 30 -12.03 0.41 -4.28
N THR A 31 -12.69 1.03 -3.32
CA THR A 31 -14.05 1.56 -3.43
C THR A 31 -14.04 3.06 -3.13
N SER A 32 -14.70 3.83 -3.97
CA SER A 32 -14.87 5.29 -3.87
C SER A 32 -16.29 5.65 -4.27
N GLN A 33 -16.85 6.72 -3.72
CA GLN A 33 -18.24 7.08 -4.04
C GLN A 33 -18.37 7.69 -5.45
N ASP A 34 -17.39 8.48 -5.92
CA ASP A 34 -17.63 9.35 -7.08
C ASP A 34 -16.45 9.51 -8.07
N SER A 35 -15.36 8.76 -7.91
CA SER A 35 -14.10 9.06 -8.63
C SER A 35 -13.90 8.35 -9.97
N GLY A 36 -14.76 7.40 -10.32
CA GLY A 36 -14.54 6.50 -11.47
C GLY A 36 -13.36 5.51 -11.29
N GLN A 37 -12.67 5.53 -10.14
CA GLN A 37 -11.55 4.62 -9.82
C GLN A 37 -12.00 3.29 -9.18
N ASN A 38 -13.31 3.05 -9.11
CA ASN A 38 -13.89 1.86 -8.47
C ASN A 38 -13.44 0.57 -9.13
N GLY A 39 -13.19 -0.45 -8.30
CA GLY A 39 -12.83 -1.78 -8.77
C GLY A 39 -11.37 -1.92 -9.19
N LYS A 40 -10.52 -0.92 -8.91
CA LYS A 40 -9.07 -1.12 -8.94
C LYS A 40 -8.63 -2.03 -7.80
N VAL A 41 -7.69 -2.93 -8.09
CA VAL A 41 -7.07 -3.81 -7.09
C VAL A 41 -5.60 -3.49 -7.00
N PHE A 42 -5.16 -3.05 -5.83
CA PHE A 42 -3.78 -2.74 -5.50
C PHE A 42 -3.14 -3.99 -4.90
N VAL A 43 -1.99 -4.42 -5.42
CA VAL A 43 -1.28 -5.60 -4.94
C VAL A 43 0.06 -5.18 -4.40
N PHE A 44 0.29 -5.47 -3.13
CA PHE A 44 1.54 -5.23 -2.43
C PHE A 44 2.29 -6.54 -2.22
N ASP A 45 3.62 -6.48 -2.32
CA ASP A 45 4.48 -7.61 -1.99
C ASP A 45 4.56 -7.86 -0.46
N SER A 46 5.38 -8.84 -0.06
CA SER A 46 5.53 -9.22 1.34
C SER A 46 6.16 -8.15 2.24
N VAL A 47 6.78 -7.11 1.66
CA VAL A 47 7.37 -6.00 2.40
C VAL A 47 6.53 -4.72 2.30
N GLY A 48 5.35 -4.79 1.65
CA GLY A 48 4.44 -3.66 1.54
C GLY A 48 4.70 -2.74 0.35
N THR A 49 5.52 -3.15 -0.61
CA THR A 49 5.75 -2.37 -1.84
C THR A 49 4.62 -2.61 -2.82
N LEU A 50 4.02 -1.55 -3.36
CA LEU A 50 3.02 -1.66 -4.43
C LEU A 50 3.68 -2.16 -5.72
N ILE A 51 3.29 -3.36 -6.18
CA ILE A 51 3.90 -4.03 -7.34
C ILE A 51 2.96 -4.16 -8.54
N GLU A 52 1.65 -4.08 -8.33
CA GLU A 52 0.67 -4.25 -9.39
C GLU A 52 -0.63 -3.51 -9.08
N ILE A 53 -1.25 -2.90 -10.09
CA ILE A 53 -2.63 -2.40 -10.06
C ILE A 53 -3.41 -3.11 -11.16
N ARG A 54 -4.52 -3.75 -10.78
CA ARG A 54 -5.46 -4.36 -11.72
C ARG A 54 -6.67 -3.44 -11.87
N THR A 55 -7.11 -3.22 -13.11
CA THR A 55 -8.33 -2.49 -13.40
C THR A 55 -9.24 -3.34 -14.27
N THR A 56 -10.45 -3.63 -13.80
CA THR A 56 -11.43 -4.41 -14.57
C THR A 56 -12.42 -3.47 -15.25
N MET A 57 -12.49 -3.53 -16.58
CA MET A 57 -13.44 -2.79 -17.40
C MET A 57 -14.27 -3.76 -18.22
N GLY A 58 -15.53 -3.95 -17.83
CA GLY A 58 -16.40 -4.98 -18.41
C GLY A 58 -15.83 -6.39 -18.17
N GLN A 59 -15.53 -7.12 -19.23
CA GLN A 59 -14.91 -8.46 -19.15
C GLN A 59 -13.38 -8.44 -19.27
N THR A 60 -12.77 -7.26 -19.47
CA THR A 60 -11.32 -7.14 -19.66
C THR A 60 -10.66 -6.70 -18.37
N THR A 61 -9.57 -7.38 -17.98
CA THR A 61 -8.71 -6.96 -16.86
C THR A 61 -7.41 -6.43 -17.41
N PHE A 62 -7.12 -5.16 -17.11
CA PHE A 62 -5.82 -4.54 -17.36
C PHE A 62 -4.94 -4.72 -16.13
N ILE A 63 -3.69 -5.09 -16.36
CA ILE A 63 -2.71 -5.30 -15.29
C ILE A 63 -1.53 -4.36 -15.54
N ASP A 64 -1.39 -3.37 -14.66
CA ASP A 64 -0.24 -2.48 -14.65
C ASP A 64 0.75 -2.95 -13.57
N ARG A 65 2.02 -3.13 -13.94
CA ARG A 65 3.11 -3.50 -13.02
C ARG A 65 4.13 -2.40 -12.84
N ASN A 66 3.94 -1.30 -13.55
CA ASN A 66 4.81 -0.14 -13.51
C ASN A 66 4.17 0.95 -12.64
N VAL A 67 3.82 0.57 -11.42
CA VAL A 67 2.88 1.31 -10.57
C VAL A 67 3.54 2.00 -9.38
N HIS A 68 4.77 1.62 -9.05
CA HIS A 68 5.45 2.07 -7.84
C HIS A 68 5.93 3.52 -7.95
N LYS A 69 5.54 4.35 -6.97
CA LYS A 69 6.18 5.64 -6.69
C LYS A 69 6.57 5.72 -5.22
N VAL A 70 5.60 5.77 -4.31
CA VAL A 70 5.84 5.81 -2.85
C VAL A 70 4.74 5.04 -2.12
N THR A 71 5.11 4.28 -1.09
CA THR A 71 4.17 3.74 -0.09
C THR A 71 4.79 3.94 1.28
N TRP A 72 4.05 4.49 2.23
CA TRP A 72 4.51 4.63 3.61
C TRP A 72 3.40 4.31 4.60
N VAL A 73 3.78 3.69 5.71
CA VAL A 73 2.89 3.41 6.84
C VAL A 73 3.55 3.89 8.13
N SER A 74 2.83 4.72 8.89
CA SER A 74 3.28 5.21 10.20
C SER A 74 2.17 5.06 11.22
N GLY A 75 2.28 4.06 12.09
CA GLY A 75 1.24 3.72 13.07
C GLY A 75 -0.07 3.34 12.37
N GLN A 76 -1.11 4.16 12.55
CA GLN A 76 -2.42 3.96 11.93
C GLN A 76 -2.63 4.83 10.69
N SER A 77 -1.58 5.48 10.18
CA SER A 77 -1.67 6.27 8.94
C SER A 77 -0.99 5.53 7.81
N ALA A 78 -1.62 5.53 6.64
CA ALA A 78 -1.05 4.98 5.42
C ALA A 78 -1.21 5.95 4.26
N PHE A 79 -0.23 5.94 3.38
CA PHE A 79 -0.19 6.74 2.17
C PHE A 79 0.35 5.88 1.04
N ILE A 80 -0.34 5.96 -0.09
CA ILE A 80 -0.02 5.22 -1.30
C ILE A 80 -0.03 6.25 -2.42
N GLU A 81 1.09 6.38 -3.12
CA GLU A 81 1.19 7.17 -4.34
C GLU A 81 1.62 6.26 -5.49
N THR A 82 0.87 6.32 -6.57
CA THR A 82 1.12 5.56 -7.78
C THR A 82 1.95 6.36 -8.77
N ARG A 83 2.52 5.67 -9.77
CA ARG A 83 3.27 6.30 -10.86
C ARG A 83 2.45 7.35 -11.64
N ASP A 84 1.16 7.12 -11.84
CA ASP A 84 0.25 8.02 -12.57
C ASP A 84 -0.26 9.19 -11.72
N GLY A 85 0.25 9.35 -10.50
CA GLY A 85 -0.05 10.49 -9.63
C GLY A 85 -1.33 10.32 -8.80
N LEU A 86 -1.93 9.12 -8.79
CA LEU A 86 -3.03 8.82 -7.87
C LEU A 86 -2.47 8.67 -6.46
N ILE A 87 -3.07 9.41 -5.53
CA ILE A 87 -2.69 9.41 -4.13
C ILE A 87 -3.89 8.97 -3.30
N ILE A 88 -3.65 8.02 -2.39
CA ILE A 88 -4.60 7.57 -1.38
C ILE A 88 -3.94 7.77 -0.02
N GLU A 89 -4.59 8.53 0.85
CA GLU A 89 -4.08 8.85 2.18
C GLU A 89 -5.19 8.66 3.21
N GLY A 90 -4.90 7.93 4.28
CA GLY A 90 -5.94 7.59 5.24
C GLY A 90 -5.49 6.89 6.50
N ALA A 91 -6.49 6.46 7.27
CA ALA A 91 -6.34 5.69 8.48
C ALA A 91 -6.39 4.18 8.17
N LEU A 92 -5.31 3.48 8.51
CA LEU A 92 -5.21 2.03 8.46
C LEU A 92 -5.73 1.42 9.76
N ASN A 93 -6.75 0.60 9.63
CA ASN A 93 -7.19 -0.35 10.64
C ASN A 93 -6.74 -1.74 10.22
N ASP A 94 -5.57 -2.14 10.68
CA ASP A 94 -4.96 -3.44 10.36
C ASP A 94 -5.79 -4.62 10.91
N ALA A 95 -6.45 -4.44 12.07
CA ALA A 95 -7.30 -5.47 12.65
C ALA A 95 -8.50 -5.81 11.75
N ASP A 96 -9.09 -4.79 11.14
CA ASP A 96 -10.23 -4.94 10.22
C ASP A 96 -9.81 -5.07 8.75
N ASN A 97 -8.51 -5.01 8.45
CA ASN A 97 -7.95 -5.02 7.10
C ASN A 97 -8.57 -3.94 6.18
N ILE A 98 -8.74 -2.74 6.72
CA ILE A 98 -9.39 -1.61 6.04
C ILE A 98 -8.48 -0.38 6.13
N LEU A 99 -8.33 0.32 5.02
CA LEU A 99 -7.76 1.67 4.95
C LEU A 99 -8.84 2.63 4.44
N THR A 100 -9.23 3.60 5.27
CA THR A 100 -10.24 4.62 4.92
C THR A 100 -9.60 5.99 4.89
N GLY A 101 -9.91 6.78 3.86
CA GLY A 101 -9.27 8.07 3.70
C GLY A 101 -9.82 8.89 2.55
N SER A 102 -8.96 9.75 2.01
CA SER A 102 -9.24 10.54 0.83
C SER A 102 -8.32 10.14 -0.32
N MET A 103 -8.78 10.46 -1.53
CA MET A 103 -8.07 10.21 -2.76
C MET A 103 -7.99 11.51 -3.55
N ARG A 104 -6.84 11.72 -4.19
CA ARG A 104 -6.59 12.85 -5.09
C ARG A 104 -5.65 12.41 -6.21
N THR A 105 -5.56 13.20 -7.26
CA THR A 105 -4.52 13.04 -8.28
C THR A 105 -3.68 14.29 -8.37
N GLU A 106 -2.37 14.11 -8.46
CA GLU A 106 -1.39 15.18 -8.64
C GLU A 106 -0.73 15.04 -10.01
N LEU A 107 -0.73 16.13 -10.79
CA LEU A 107 -0.07 16.22 -12.09
C LEU A 107 0.85 17.43 -12.12
N ASP A 108 2.15 17.18 -12.22
CA ASP A 108 3.15 18.23 -12.37
C ASP A 108 3.12 18.82 -13.79
N ILE A 109 3.02 20.14 -13.89
CA ILE A 109 2.96 20.84 -15.18
C ILE A 109 4.40 21.20 -15.56
N ILE A 110 5.06 20.38 -16.38
CA ILE A 110 6.53 20.45 -16.65
C ILE A 110 7.06 21.82 -17.12
N PHE A 111 6.22 22.69 -17.65
CA PHE A 111 6.59 24.02 -18.16
C PHE A 111 6.26 25.18 -17.20
N THR A 112 5.67 24.87 -16.05
CA THR A 112 5.52 25.78 -14.91
C THR A 112 6.03 25.09 -13.64
N ASP A 113 6.28 25.81 -12.56
CA ASP A 113 6.60 25.17 -11.26
C ASP A 113 5.29 24.82 -10.50
N ASP A 114 4.20 24.56 -11.23
CA ASP A 114 2.88 24.32 -10.65
C ASP A 114 2.51 22.84 -10.69
N THR A 115 1.80 22.38 -9.66
CA THR A 115 1.17 21.06 -9.60
C THR A 115 -0.35 21.22 -9.65
N LEU A 116 -0.99 20.54 -10.61
CA LEU A 116 -2.44 20.44 -10.65
C LEU A 116 -2.90 19.34 -9.69
N VAL A 117 -3.67 19.72 -8.68
CA VAL A 117 -4.28 18.80 -7.72
C VAL A 117 -5.77 18.67 -8.00
N THR A 118 -6.25 17.44 -8.18
CA THR A 118 -7.69 17.15 -8.29
C THR A 118 -8.12 16.26 -7.15
N GLU A 119 -8.99 16.78 -6.28
CA GLU A 119 -9.60 16.02 -5.19
C GLU A 119 -10.65 15.05 -5.75
N LEU A 120 -10.48 13.75 -5.47
CA LEU A 120 -11.39 12.69 -5.90
C LEU A 120 -12.34 12.24 -4.78
N GLY A 121 -12.14 12.74 -3.56
CA GLY A 121 -13.02 12.54 -2.42
C GLY A 121 -12.71 11.29 -1.58
N PRO A 122 -13.66 10.82 -0.76
CA PRO A 122 -13.45 9.69 0.13
C PRO A 122 -13.22 8.37 -0.61
N ALA A 123 -12.30 7.55 -0.08
CA ALA A 123 -11.93 6.26 -0.59
C ALA A 123 -11.71 5.23 0.53
N THR A 124 -11.98 3.97 0.20
CA THR A 124 -11.74 2.81 1.06
C THR A 124 -10.98 1.74 0.28
N LEU A 125 -9.89 1.26 0.85
CA LEU A 125 -9.21 0.05 0.43
C LEU A 125 -9.55 -1.07 1.41
N THR A 126 -10.00 -2.21 0.89
CA THR A 126 -10.32 -3.40 1.68
C THR A 126 -9.48 -4.58 1.20
N LYS A 127 -8.75 -5.21 2.12
CA LYS A 127 -7.93 -6.39 1.81
C LYS A 127 -8.80 -7.59 1.41
N GLN A 128 -8.31 -8.42 0.50
CA GLN A 128 -8.97 -9.66 0.01
C GLN A 128 -8.38 -10.91 0.61
#